data_AF-A0A7S3SM67-F1
#
_entry.id   AF-A0A7S3SM67-F1
#
_cell.length_a   1.000
_cell.length_b   1.000
_cell.length_c   1.000
_cell.angle_alpha   90.00
_cell.angle_beta   90.00
_cell.angle_gamma   90.00
#
_symmetry.space_group_name_H-M   'P 1'
#
loop_
_entity.id
_entity.type
_entity.pdbx_description
1 polymer ?
#
loop_
_entity_poly.entity_id
_entity_poly.type
_entity_poly.pdbx_seq_one_letter_code
_entity_poly.pdbx_strand_id
1 'polypeptide(L)'
;RSSAGQTERDLLVVDLRPWKSAWANKAGGGGFEGYPKCKLVFGGIDNIHAVRSAWRSMSSAVSNVVDGQVGSWMKDVANSNWYDYIGAVLNSTSLVVKEIL
;
A
#
# COMPACT_ATOMS: atom_id res chain seq x y z
N ARG A 1 -22.03 12.25 37.66
CA ARG A 1 -21.59 10.84 37.55
C ARG A 1 -20.48 10.80 36.51
N SER A 2 -19.24 10.76 36.97
CA SER A 2 -18.04 10.66 36.13
C SER A 2 -17.96 9.22 35.60
N SER A 3 -18.10 9.02 34.29
CA SER A 3 -17.80 7.73 33.66
C SER A 3 -16.34 7.71 33.27
N ALA A 4 -15.60 6.83 33.92
CA ALA A 4 -14.19 6.55 33.74
C ALA A 4 -13.80 6.32 32.26
N GLY A 5 -12.77 7.04 31.81
CA GLY A 5 -11.71 6.51 30.94
C GLY A 5 -12.06 6.12 29.50
N GLN A 6 -12.70 6.98 28.71
CA GLN A 6 -12.45 6.91 27.27
C GLN A 6 -10.98 7.30 27.06
N THR A 7 -10.11 6.33 26.84
CA THR A 7 -8.74 6.59 26.36
C THR A 7 -8.88 7.39 25.09
N GLU A 8 -8.41 8.63 25.11
CA GLU A 8 -8.38 9.50 23.94
C GLU A 8 -7.47 8.84 22.90
N ARG A 9 -8.07 8.16 21.91
CA ARG A 9 -7.34 7.47 20.85
C ARG A 9 -6.97 8.47 19.76
N ASP A 10 -5.73 8.39 19.28
CA ASP A 10 -5.31 9.14 18.10
C ASP A 10 -6.12 8.70 16.88
N LEU A 11 -6.53 9.66 16.05
CA LEU A 11 -7.15 9.38 14.75
C LEU A 11 -6.14 8.73 13.83
N LEU A 12 -6.41 7.49 13.39
CA LEU A 12 -5.61 6.84 12.36
C LEU A 12 -5.91 7.45 10.99
N VAL A 13 -4.87 7.94 10.32
CA VAL A 13 -4.92 8.35 8.90
C VAL A 13 -4.00 7.41 8.12
N VAL A 14 -4.57 6.72 7.14
CA VAL A 14 -3.83 5.82 6.24
C VAL A 14 -3.69 6.51 4.89
N ASP A 15 -2.52 7.10 4.63
CA ASP A 15 -2.18 7.61 3.31
C ASP A 15 -1.66 6.44 2.45
N LEU A 16 -2.41 6.06 1.41
CA LEU A 16 -2.08 4.88 0.63
C LEU A 16 -0.78 5.02 -0.18
N ARG A 17 -0.24 6.22 -0.36
CA ARG A 17 0.98 6.45 -1.14
C ARG A 17 2.22 5.88 -0.42
N PRO A 18 3.32 5.62 -1.15
CA PRO A 18 4.63 5.49 -0.53
C PRO A 18 5.05 6.82 0.09
N TRP A 19 5.77 6.74 1.22
CA TRP A 19 6.31 7.92 1.93
C TRP A 19 7.02 8.90 0.98
N LYS A 20 7.86 8.39 0.08
CA LYS A 20 8.60 9.21 -0.89
C LYS A 20 7.66 10.00 -1.81
N SER A 21 6.62 9.36 -2.33
CA SER A 21 5.63 10.00 -3.21
C SER A 21 4.76 11.00 -2.45
N ALA A 22 4.44 10.74 -1.18
CA ALA A 22 3.72 11.69 -0.34
C ALA A 22 4.54 12.97 -0.09
N TRP A 23 5.85 12.84 0.15
CA TRP A 23 6.77 13.97 0.26
C TRP A 23 6.98 14.71 -1.05
N ALA A 24 7.09 14.00 -2.17
CA ALA A 24 7.16 14.64 -3.49
C ALA A 24 5.90 15.49 -3.76
N ASN A 25 4.72 14.97 -3.44
CA ASN A 25 3.48 15.75 -3.54
C ASN A 25 3.47 16.94 -2.58
N LYS A 26 4.02 16.81 -1.36
CA LYS A 26 4.16 17.93 -0.42
C LYS A 26 5.05 19.04 -0.97
N ALA A 27 6.18 18.69 -1.60
CA ALA A 27 7.06 19.65 -2.27
C ALA A 27 6.38 20.33 -3.47
N GLY A 28 5.46 19.63 -4.15
CA GLY A 28 4.66 20.16 -5.26
C GLY A 28 3.42 20.95 -4.85
N GLY A 29 3.22 21.26 -3.56
CA GLY A 29 2.08 22.04 -3.06
C GLY A 29 0.85 21.24 -2.64
N GLY A 30 0.91 19.91 -2.73
CA GLY A 30 -0.02 19.01 -2.04
C GLY A 30 0.43 18.74 -0.61
N GLY A 31 0.18 17.53 -0.08
CA GLY A 31 0.69 17.17 1.24
C GLY A 31 0.10 15.89 1.80
N PHE A 32 0.25 15.76 3.11
CA PHE A 32 -0.31 14.74 3.99
C PHE A 32 -0.46 15.37 5.39
N GLU A 33 -1.32 14.80 6.21
CA GLU A 33 -1.70 15.32 7.52
C GLU A 33 -0.53 15.31 8.51
N GLY A 34 -0.48 16.32 9.37
CA GLY A 34 0.57 16.48 10.41
C GLY A 34 0.00 17.08 11.69
N TYR A 35 -1.20 16.64 12.07
CA TYR A 35 -1.97 17.22 13.16
C TYR A 35 -1.69 16.52 14.51
N PRO A 36 -1.85 17.21 15.65
CA PRO A 36 -1.88 16.55 16.95
C PRO A 36 -2.99 15.49 17.02
N LYS A 37 -2.75 14.41 17.76
CA LYS A 37 -3.68 13.26 17.89
C LYS A 37 -4.04 12.60 16.56
N CYS A 38 -3.13 12.66 15.59
CA CYS A 38 -3.24 11.98 14.31
C CYS A 38 -2.08 11.01 14.16
N LYS A 39 -2.39 9.71 14.06
CA LYS A 39 -1.42 8.68 13.71
C LYS A 39 -1.44 8.50 12.20
N LEU A 40 -0.47 9.09 11.51
CA LEU A 40 -0.30 8.92 10.07
C LEU A 40 0.54 7.68 9.75
N VAL A 41 0.03 6.83 8.85
CA VAL A 41 0.76 5.67 8.31
C VAL A 41 0.70 5.68 6.78
N PHE A 42 1.75 5.14 6.14
CA PHE A 42 1.85 5.08 4.67
C PHE A 42 1.63 3.66 4.16
N GLY A 43 0.72 3.50 3.20
CA GLY A 43 0.30 2.20 2.64
C GLY A 43 1.23 1.63 1.57
N GLY A 44 2.10 2.45 0.97
CA GLY A 44 3.12 1.97 0.03
C GLY A 44 2.61 1.59 -1.36
N ILE A 45 1.41 2.02 -1.75
CA ILE A 45 0.82 1.74 -3.06
C ILE A 45 1.21 2.86 -4.02
N ASP A 46 2.08 2.54 -4.97
CA ASP A 46 2.50 3.48 -6.01
C ASP A 46 1.30 3.97 -6.86
N ASN A 47 1.56 5.00 -7.67
CA ASN A 47 0.52 5.57 -8.54
C ASN A 47 -0.02 4.57 -9.57
N ILE A 48 -1.13 4.95 -10.20
CA ILE A 48 -1.84 4.13 -11.19
C ILE A 48 -0.96 3.64 -12.35
N HIS A 49 0.10 4.38 -12.70
CA HIS A 49 0.99 4.01 -13.78
C HIS A 49 1.89 2.84 -13.36
N ALA A 50 2.40 2.86 -12.13
CA ALA A 50 3.20 1.76 -11.58
C ALA A 50 2.37 0.49 -11.39
N VAL A 51 1.15 0.60 -10.83
CA VAL A 51 0.23 -0.54 -10.67
C VAL A 51 -0.13 -1.16 -12.03
N ARG A 52 -0.39 -0.33 -13.06
CA ARG A 52 -0.63 -0.81 -14.42
C ARG A 52 0.59 -1.50 -15.03
N SER A 53 1.80 -1.00 -14.76
CA SER A 53 3.04 -1.65 -15.20
C SER A 53 3.23 -3.00 -14.51
N ALA A 54 2.94 -3.10 -13.21
CA ALA A 54 2.99 -4.36 -12.48
C ALA A 54 2.03 -5.42 -13.03
N TRP A 55 0.80 -5.01 -13.33
CA TRP A 55 -0.18 -5.89 -14.01
C TRP A 55 0.36 -6.41 -15.34
N ARG A 56 0.95 -5.55 -16.17
CA ARG A 56 1.53 -5.94 -17.46
C ARG A 56 2.72 -6.89 -17.30
N SER A 57 3.60 -6.64 -16.33
CA SER A 57 4.73 -7.53 -16.00
C SER A 57 4.25 -8.91 -15.56
N MET A 58 3.22 -8.96 -14.72
CA MET A 58 2.61 -10.23 -14.29
C MET A 58 1.95 -10.97 -15.46
N SER A 59 1.21 -10.26 -16.32
CA SER A 59 0.63 -10.85 -17.53
C SER A 59 1.71 -11.42 -18.47
N SER A 60 2.85 -10.76 -18.58
CA SER A 60 4.01 -11.25 -19.34
C SER A 60 4.59 -12.51 -18.69
N ALA A 61 4.77 -12.51 -17.35
CA ALA A 61 5.24 -13.68 -16.61
C ALA A 61 4.36 -14.90 -16.86
N VAL A 62 3.04 -14.74 -16.86
CA VAL A 62 2.07 -15.81 -17.16
C VAL A 62 2.19 -16.28 -18.61
N SER A 63 2.33 -15.35 -19.57
CA SER A 63 2.41 -15.68 -21.00
C SER A 63 3.70 -16.40 -21.38
N ASN A 64 4.77 -16.19 -20.61
CA ASN A 64 6.08 -16.82 -20.83
C ASN A 64 6.20 -18.22 -20.21
N VAL A 65 5.16 -18.71 -19.52
CA VAL A 65 5.13 -20.09 -19.04
C VAL A 65 4.94 -21.01 -20.26
N VAL A 66 6.01 -21.70 -20.65
CA VAL A 66 5.98 -22.71 -21.72
C VAL A 66 5.83 -24.09 -21.09
N ASP A 67 5.06 -24.97 -21.73
CA ASP A 67 4.70 -26.30 -21.21
C ASP A 67 5.90 -27.06 -20.61
N GLY A 68 5.83 -27.29 -19.29
CA GLY A 68 6.75 -28.18 -18.57
C GLY A 68 8.06 -27.56 -18.07
N GLN A 69 8.33 -26.27 -18.30
CA GLN A 69 9.51 -25.59 -17.74
C GLN A 69 9.11 -24.43 -16.84
N VAL A 70 9.45 -24.52 -15.55
CA VAL A 70 9.26 -23.42 -14.58
C VAL A 70 10.07 -22.18 -15.00
N GLY A 71 11.12 -22.34 -15.82
CA GLY A 71 11.84 -21.24 -16.45
C GLY A 71 12.19 -20.11 -15.48
N SER A 72 11.90 -18.86 -15.88
CA SER A 72 12.06 -17.65 -15.07
C SER A 72 10.82 -17.28 -14.23
N TRP A 73 9.79 -18.13 -14.14
CA TRP A 73 8.49 -17.82 -13.53
C TRP A 73 8.60 -17.13 -12.16
N MET A 74 9.28 -17.76 -11.20
CA MET A 74 9.38 -17.23 -9.84
C MET A 74 10.08 -15.86 -9.82
N LYS A 75 11.09 -15.68 -10.68
CA LYS A 75 11.81 -14.40 -10.83
C LYS A 75 10.91 -13.33 -11.45
N ASP A 76 10.16 -13.68 -12.49
CA ASP A 76 9.32 -12.73 -13.23
C ASP A 76 8.09 -12.31 -12.41
N VAL A 77 7.50 -13.24 -11.65
CA VAL A 77 6.45 -12.95 -10.67
C VAL A 77 6.97 -12.02 -9.58
N ALA A 78 8.12 -12.33 -8.97
CA ALA A 78 8.70 -11.50 -7.92
C ALA A 78 9.04 -10.09 -8.44
N ASN A 79 9.58 -9.98 -9.64
CA ASN A 79 9.93 -8.68 -10.24
C ASN A 79 8.71 -7.93 -10.82
N SER A 80 7.53 -8.54 -10.86
CA SER A 80 6.33 -7.87 -11.36
C SER A 80 5.79 -6.83 -10.38
N ASN A 81 6.10 -6.93 -9.08
CA ASN A 81 5.49 -6.17 -7.98
C ASN A 81 3.96 -6.33 -7.85
N TRP A 82 3.33 -7.22 -8.62
CA TRP A 82 1.87 -7.37 -8.60
C TRP A 82 1.37 -7.85 -7.24
N TYR A 83 2.00 -8.89 -6.69
CA TYR A 83 1.66 -9.39 -5.36
C TYR A 83 2.08 -8.45 -4.24
N ASP A 84 3.11 -7.63 -4.44
CA ASP A 84 3.48 -6.59 -3.47
C ASP A 84 2.37 -5.55 -3.33
N TYR A 85 1.78 -5.09 -4.45
CA TYR A 85 0.64 -4.17 -4.40
C TYR A 85 -0.62 -4.81 -3.80
N ILE A 86 -0.91 -6.07 -4.11
CA ILE A 86 -2.02 -6.80 -3.47
C ILE A 86 -1.78 -6.88 -1.95
N GLY A 87 -0.57 -7.25 -1.53
CA GLY A 87 -0.18 -7.29 -0.13
C GLY A 87 -0.31 -5.94 0.57
N ALA A 88 0.10 -4.85 -0.10
CA ALA A 88 -0.03 -3.49 0.42
C ALA A 88 -1.49 -3.07 0.63
N VAL A 89 -2.39 -3.43 -0.31
CA VAL A 89 -3.83 -3.21 -0.17
C VAL A 89 -4.38 -3.98 1.03
N LEU A 90 -4.11 -5.29 1.11
CA LEU A 90 -4.61 -6.14 2.19
C LEU A 90 -4.09 -5.69 3.57
N ASN A 91 -2.82 -5.30 3.66
CA ASN A 91 -2.23 -4.78 4.88
C ASN A 91 -2.88 -3.45 5.29
N SER A 92 -3.08 -2.52 4.35
CA SER A 92 -3.74 -1.24 4.61
C SER A 92 -5.18 -1.45 5.08
N THR A 93 -5.93 -2.35 4.45
CA THR A 93 -7.27 -2.75 4.90
C THR A 93 -7.25 -3.37 6.29
N SER A 94 -6.29 -4.25 6.59
CA SER A 94 -6.15 -4.87 7.92
C SER A 94 -5.92 -3.82 9.02
N LEU A 95 -5.15 -2.77 8.75
CA LEU A 95 -4.96 -1.65 9.68
C LEU A 95 -6.28 -0.94 9.99
N VAL A 96 -7.07 -0.63 8.96
CA VAL A 96 -8.37 0.03 9.12
C VAL A 96 -9.34 -0.87 9.89
N VAL A 97 -9.40 -2.16 9.56
CA VAL A 97 -10.28 -3.12 10.25
C VAL A 97 -9.94 -3.21 11.74
N LYS A 98 -8.66 -3.31 12.09
CA LYS A 98 -8.18 -3.37 13.49
C LYS A 98 -8.40 -2.07 14.27
N GLU A 99 -8.52 -0.93 13.59
CA GLU A 99 -8.79 0.35 14.25
C GLU A 99 -10.28 0.50 14.61
N ILE A 100 -11.14 -0.02 13.74
CA ILE A 100 -12.59 0.10 13.85
C ILE A 100 -13.19 -0.96 14.79
N LEU A 101 -12.69 -2.21 14.72
CA LEU A 101 -13.16 -3.34 15.52
C LEU A 101 -12.41 -3.45 16.85
#